data_AF-A0A9N8H0H5-F1
#
_entry.id   AF-A0A9N8H0H5-F1
#
_cell.length_a   1.000
_cell.length_b   1.000
_cell.length_c   1.000
_cell.angle_alpha   90.00
_cell.angle_beta   90.00
_cell.angle_gamma   90.00
#
_symmetry.space_group_name_H-M   'P 1'
#
loop_
_entity.id
_entity.type
_entity.pdbx_description
1 polymer ?
#
loop_
_entity_poly.entity_id
_entity_poly.type
_entity_poly.pdbx_seq_one_letter_code
_entity_poly.pdbx_strand_id
1 'polypeptide(L)'
;MVSTRRKRRSSDEDDDETQLLDPQEAEAALQAAESTRLAKAKRKKVEAFQRNHPPFEIIASEVVNLILSFLADPMQVYSLSKCSKFIRDAITPEVVIRSSVFAGGKSRAVIGDVMTLVQMGVIHVPSTFRLLRIVQAKRCERGELCHHYNLVTRKAESISKTKIRPLGIALCQDCTFGLTTKCFHSRDDTLCANGKAFYNLPNQDIVEAATGEQVGPWLLAHKAKQVLCSYTSDEDKKDAFVKMEEEFLQSVQNDYRESIIAIHTKAEEEYEGFQTAKKELERQKREQKTESRAAKKKASVQAVLEKLHEALEGYENPSKQLMLEGTFDDNGIFTLLMGPSVAILGDLLAAPSSASAKKIAAACDRAKLVYTQLSANNFLSPREQLIPRCPSRNLRAVVGLRRYIQKNMSEDYLRNSWPWDRHFYEPFVDCLVEKGNMSQAVFFGIDYAYKRKEAFVDYVVKDETPLAFQGKCRKLANAIFKADACRDYDEYCQHFDTSFRDYKLLKNNFTDYLQNPATSEFLAGDNLNRAFTREKAVDTAVYRENMINLLRTRRFDDLLNHHRRCFRLGYAYA
;
A
#
# COMPACT_ATOMS: atom_id res chain seq x y z
N MET A 1 -57.26 51.19 64.55
CA MET A 1 -58.40 52.09 64.22
C MET A 1 -57.86 53.49 63.91
N VAL A 2 -57.62 53.82 62.64
CA VAL A 2 -57.81 55.15 62.06
C VAL A 2 -58.12 54.91 60.59
N SER A 3 -59.36 55.24 60.23
CA SER A 3 -59.95 55.20 58.90
C SER A 3 -59.64 56.52 58.21
N THR A 4 -59.15 56.49 56.97
CA THR A 4 -59.29 57.65 56.07
C THR A 4 -59.46 57.21 54.61
N ARG A 5 -60.74 57.17 54.24
CA ARG A 5 -61.34 57.77 53.03
C ARG A 5 -60.67 57.48 51.67
N ARG A 6 -61.22 56.44 51.03
CA ARG A 6 -61.39 56.34 49.57
C ARG A 6 -62.14 57.58 49.06
N LYS A 7 -61.48 58.41 48.25
CA LYS A 7 -62.12 59.47 47.46
C LYS A 7 -62.54 58.84 46.12
N ARG A 8 -63.84 58.52 46.00
CA ARG A 8 -64.50 58.26 44.72
C ARG A 8 -64.50 59.56 43.91
N ARG A 9 -63.91 59.55 42.73
CA ARG A 9 -64.23 60.44 41.59
C ARG A 9 -64.79 59.48 40.53
N SER A 10 -66.12 59.44 40.41
CA SER A 10 -66.92 60.26 39.49
C SER A 10 -66.59 59.87 38.05
N SER A 11 -67.40 58.90 37.60
CA SER A 11 -67.75 58.62 36.22
C SER A 11 -68.21 59.91 35.55
N ASP A 12 -67.36 60.48 34.71
CA ASP A 12 -67.82 61.26 33.58
C ASP A 12 -67.56 60.37 32.36
N GLU A 13 -68.68 59.90 31.80
CA GLU A 13 -68.79 59.24 30.52
C GLU A 13 -68.54 60.30 29.45
N ASP A 14 -67.29 60.43 29.02
CA ASP A 14 -67.00 60.98 27.70
C ASP A 14 -66.52 59.81 26.84
N ASP A 15 -67.36 59.48 25.85
CA ASP A 15 -67.08 58.65 24.68
C ASP A 15 -65.94 59.31 23.87
N ASP A 16 -64.73 59.30 24.44
CA ASP A 16 -63.52 59.63 23.70
C ASP A 16 -63.12 58.36 22.95
N GLU A 17 -63.46 58.34 21.65
CA GLU A 17 -62.92 57.41 20.67
C GLU A 17 -61.43 57.20 20.99
N THR A 18 -61.06 56.02 21.48
CA THR A 18 -59.68 55.57 21.47
C THR A 18 -59.26 55.47 20.01
N GLN A 19 -58.87 56.60 19.42
CA GLN A 19 -57.99 56.63 18.28
C GLN A 19 -56.75 55.86 18.72
N LEU A 20 -56.64 54.64 18.22
CA LEU A 20 -55.41 53.87 18.26
C LEU A 20 -54.34 54.76 17.64
N LEU A 21 -53.54 55.41 18.50
CA LEU A 21 -52.34 56.11 18.08
C LEU A 21 -51.57 55.15 17.17
N ASP A 22 -51.18 55.65 16.00
CA ASP A 22 -50.33 54.93 15.06
C ASP A 22 -49.18 54.30 15.87
N PRO A 23 -48.86 53.01 15.69
CA PRO A 23 -47.76 52.34 16.38
C PRO A 23 -46.47 53.18 16.42
N GLN A 24 -46.21 54.00 15.40
CA GLN A 24 -45.07 54.93 15.38
C GLN A 24 -45.17 56.09 16.39
N GLU A 25 -46.37 56.65 16.58
CA GLU A 25 -46.61 57.73 17.56
C GLU A 25 -46.59 57.20 18.99
N ALA A 26 -47.12 55.98 19.21
CA ALA A 26 -47.06 55.31 20.50
C ALA A 26 -45.61 54.97 20.89
N GLU A 27 -44.79 54.51 19.93
CA GLU A 27 -43.38 54.22 20.15
C GLU A 27 -42.57 55.50 20.40
N ALA A 28 -42.83 56.58 19.64
CA ALA A 28 -42.21 57.88 19.87
C ALA A 28 -42.54 58.45 21.26
N ALA A 29 -43.80 58.33 21.70
CA ALA A 29 -44.23 58.75 23.03
C ALA A 29 -43.58 57.92 24.15
N LEU A 30 -43.41 56.61 23.95
CA LEU A 30 -42.69 55.72 24.87
C LEU A 30 -41.21 56.07 24.96
N GLN A 31 -40.55 56.34 23.83
CA GLN A 31 -39.15 56.77 23.79
C GLN A 31 -38.96 58.16 24.44
N ALA A 32 -39.90 59.08 24.23
CA ALA A 32 -39.90 60.39 24.90
C ALA A 32 -40.12 60.25 26.41
N ALA A 33 -41.04 59.38 26.85
CA ALA A 33 -41.27 59.11 28.27
C ALA A 33 -40.05 58.43 28.93
N GLU A 34 -39.41 57.49 28.23
CA GLU A 34 -38.24 56.78 28.72
C GLU A 34 -37.01 57.69 28.80
N SER A 35 -36.76 58.52 27.79
CA SER A 35 -35.70 59.53 27.82
C SER A 35 -35.91 60.55 28.93
N THR A 36 -37.16 60.98 29.18
CA THR A 36 -37.49 61.88 30.28
C THR A 36 -37.30 61.21 31.64
N ARG A 37 -37.68 59.93 31.78
CA ARG A 37 -37.46 59.12 32.99
C ARG A 37 -35.97 58.96 33.28
N LEU A 38 -35.17 58.67 32.25
CA LEU A 38 -33.72 58.54 32.35
C LEU A 38 -33.05 59.87 32.70
N ALA A 39 -33.49 60.98 32.11
CA ALA A 39 -33.00 62.32 32.45
C ALA A 39 -33.31 62.70 33.91
N LYS A 40 -34.53 62.41 34.37
CA LYS A 40 -34.96 62.67 35.77
C LYS A 40 -34.21 61.78 36.76
N ALA A 41 -33.96 60.52 36.41
CA ALA A 41 -33.15 59.60 37.21
C ALA A 41 -31.67 60.02 37.27
N LYS A 42 -31.11 60.50 36.15
CA LYS A 42 -29.74 61.04 36.08
C LYS A 42 -29.63 62.31 36.93
N ARG A 43 -30.60 63.22 36.85
CA ARG A 43 -30.63 64.45 37.67
C ARG A 43 -30.74 64.14 39.16
N LYS A 44 -31.63 63.23 39.56
CA LYS A 44 -31.71 62.75 40.96
C LYS A 44 -30.42 62.09 41.43
N LYS A 45 -29.72 61.32 40.59
CA LYS A 45 -28.40 60.75 40.92
C LYS A 45 -27.34 61.83 41.08
N VAL A 46 -27.33 62.85 40.22
CA VAL A 46 -26.38 63.98 40.32
C VAL A 46 -26.66 64.79 41.59
N GLU A 47 -27.92 65.11 41.89
CA GLU A 47 -28.31 65.83 43.09
C GLU A 47 -28.01 65.01 44.37
N ALA A 48 -28.29 63.70 44.38
CA ALA A 48 -27.94 62.82 45.49
C ALA A 48 -26.42 62.67 45.66
N PHE A 49 -25.66 62.62 44.56
CA PHE A 49 -24.21 62.57 44.58
C PHE A 49 -23.63 63.89 45.12
N GLN A 50 -24.11 65.04 44.66
CA GLN A 50 -23.68 66.35 45.16
C GLN A 50 -24.04 66.55 46.65
N ARG A 51 -25.18 66.00 47.12
CA ARG A 51 -25.59 66.07 48.53
C ARG A 51 -24.74 65.19 49.44
N ASN A 52 -24.28 64.04 48.94
CA ASN A 52 -23.52 63.04 49.71
C ASN A 52 -21.99 63.16 49.52
N HIS A 53 -21.53 63.90 48.51
CA HIS A 53 -20.13 64.13 48.20
C HIS A 53 -19.88 65.62 47.99
N PRO A 54 -19.66 66.40 49.08
CA PRO A 54 -19.28 67.79 48.94
C PRO A 54 -18.01 67.91 48.09
N PRO A 55 -17.84 69.01 47.33
CA PRO A 55 -16.69 69.20 46.45
C PRO A 55 -15.39 69.06 47.25
N PHE A 56 -14.51 68.17 46.78
CA PHE A 56 -13.20 67.85 47.37
C PHE A 56 -12.16 68.99 47.20
N GLU A 57 -12.62 70.22 46.92
CA GLU A 57 -11.79 71.43 46.73
C GLU A 57 -11.30 72.02 48.07
N ILE A 58 -11.64 71.41 49.20
CA ILE A 58 -11.27 71.89 50.55
C ILE A 58 -9.90 71.34 51.00
N ILE A 59 -9.37 70.30 50.35
CA ILE A 59 -8.08 69.71 50.72
C ILE A 59 -6.97 70.35 49.89
N ALA A 60 -6.09 71.09 50.56
CA ALA A 60 -4.90 71.69 49.94
C ALA A 60 -4.07 70.63 49.22
N SER A 61 -3.52 70.98 48.04
CA SER A 61 -2.76 70.05 47.18
C SER A 61 -1.59 69.38 47.91
N GLU A 62 -1.01 70.10 48.86
CA GLU A 62 0.08 69.69 49.75
C GLU A 62 -0.35 68.53 50.67
N VAL A 63 -1.59 68.55 51.14
CA VAL A 63 -2.16 67.49 51.98
C VAL A 63 -2.45 66.25 51.13
N VAL A 64 -2.91 66.40 49.88
CA VAL A 64 -3.08 65.27 48.96
C VAL A 64 -1.74 64.62 48.63
N ASN A 65 -0.70 65.43 48.36
CA ASN A 65 0.66 64.93 48.13
C ASN A 65 1.21 64.22 49.38
N LEU A 66 0.94 64.74 50.57
CA LEU A 66 1.29 64.09 51.83
C LEU A 66 0.59 62.74 51.99
N ILE A 67 -0.73 62.66 51.75
CA ILE A 67 -1.50 61.41 51.77
C ILE A 67 -0.92 60.39 50.77
N LEU A 68 -0.69 60.82 49.53
CA LEU A 68 -0.11 59.97 48.49
C LEU A 68 1.29 59.46 48.86
N SER A 69 2.08 60.25 49.59
CA SER A 69 3.42 59.87 50.05
C SER A 69 3.43 58.75 51.10
N PHE A 70 2.32 58.56 51.81
CA PHE A 70 2.12 57.49 52.79
C PHE A 70 1.53 56.20 52.18
N LEU A 71 1.08 56.23 50.92
CA LEU A 71 0.58 55.04 50.24
C LEU A 71 1.73 54.15 49.80
N ALA A 72 1.90 53.04 50.52
CA ALA A 72 2.97 52.08 50.26
C ALA A 72 2.64 51.11 49.12
N ASP A 73 1.41 51.06 48.60
CA ASP A 73 1.00 50.14 47.53
C ASP A 73 0.40 50.89 46.32
N PRO A 74 0.94 50.70 45.10
CA PRO A 74 0.37 51.30 43.89
C PRO A 74 -1.09 50.88 43.62
N MET A 75 -1.59 49.77 44.18
CA MET A 75 -3.03 49.45 44.12
C MET A 75 -3.86 50.43 44.93
N GLN A 76 -3.35 50.89 46.08
CA GLN A 76 -4.02 51.90 46.90
C GLN A 76 -4.02 53.25 46.18
N VAL A 77 -2.90 53.61 45.55
CA VAL A 77 -2.80 54.81 44.69
C VAL A 77 -3.83 54.75 43.55
N TYR A 78 -3.94 53.61 42.86
CA TYR A 78 -4.91 53.42 41.79
C TYR A 78 -6.37 53.39 42.27
N SER A 79 -6.63 52.85 43.45
CA SER A 79 -7.96 52.84 44.04
C SER A 79 -8.38 54.26 44.44
N LEU A 80 -7.48 55.00 45.07
CA LEU A 80 -7.70 56.39 45.46
C LEU A 80 -7.86 57.31 44.25
N SER A 81 -7.15 57.05 43.15
CA SER A 81 -7.30 57.82 41.90
C SER A 81 -8.70 57.73 41.29
N LYS A 82 -9.48 56.71 41.65
CA LYS A 82 -10.86 56.55 41.17
C LYS A 82 -11.87 57.35 42.00
N CYS A 83 -11.48 57.79 43.20
CA CYS A 83 -12.37 58.48 44.13
C CYS A 83 -12.55 59.97 43.79
N SER A 84 -11.57 60.61 43.15
CA SER A 84 -11.64 62.03 42.80
C SER A 84 -10.77 62.36 41.59
N LYS A 85 -11.28 63.20 40.68
CA LYS A 85 -10.50 63.77 39.57
C LYS A 85 -9.33 64.61 40.09
N PHE A 86 -9.53 65.38 41.16
CA PHE A 86 -8.47 66.17 41.77
C PHE A 86 -7.32 65.31 42.29
N ILE A 87 -7.64 64.21 43.00
CA ILE A 87 -6.61 63.28 43.48
C ILE A 87 -5.92 62.60 42.29
N ARG A 88 -6.67 62.22 41.26
CA ARG A 88 -6.13 61.63 40.04
C ARG A 88 -5.11 62.55 39.37
N ASP A 89 -5.43 63.84 39.29
CA ASP A 89 -4.58 64.84 38.63
C ASP A 89 -3.34 65.19 39.51
N ALA A 90 -3.39 64.92 40.83
CA ALA A 90 -2.27 65.06 41.75
C ALA A 90 -1.29 63.86 41.76
N ILE A 91 -1.60 62.75 41.07
CA ILE A 91 -0.67 61.60 41.01
C ILE A 91 0.44 61.92 40.01
N THR A 92 1.68 61.87 40.50
CA THR A 92 2.88 62.05 39.69
C THR A 92 3.60 60.72 39.45
N PRO A 93 4.50 60.62 38.45
CA PRO A 93 5.33 59.43 38.24
C PRO A 93 6.11 59.05 39.50
N GLU A 94 6.59 60.03 40.26
CA GLU A 94 7.33 59.84 41.51
C GLU A 94 6.47 59.11 42.54
N VAL A 95 5.19 59.46 42.67
CA VAL A 95 4.25 58.76 43.57
C VAL A 95 4.09 57.29 43.17
N VAL A 96 3.94 57.02 41.87
CA VAL A 96 3.80 55.64 41.35
C VAL A 96 5.08 54.83 41.53
N ILE A 97 6.25 55.44 41.26
CA ILE A 97 7.55 54.79 41.44
C ILE A 97 7.81 54.52 42.91
N ARG A 98 7.61 55.53 43.77
CA ARG A 98 7.79 55.45 45.22
C ARG A 98 6.92 54.35 45.79
N SER A 99 5.60 54.41 45.58
CA SER A 99 4.68 53.37 46.05
C SER A 99 5.07 51.98 45.52
N SER A 100 5.47 51.85 44.25
CA SER A 100 5.93 50.56 43.69
C SER A 100 7.19 50.02 44.36
N VAL A 101 8.14 50.89 44.71
CA VAL A 101 9.38 50.51 45.40
C VAL A 101 9.10 50.11 46.85
N PHE A 102 8.28 50.89 47.57
CA PHE A 102 7.91 50.62 48.96
C PHE A 102 7.03 49.36 49.11
N ALA A 103 6.14 49.09 48.16
CA ALA A 103 5.36 47.84 48.12
C ALA A 103 6.25 46.60 48.02
N GLY A 104 7.46 46.76 47.46
CA GLY A 104 8.39 45.67 47.21
C GLY A 104 7.85 44.65 46.20
N GLY A 105 8.35 43.42 46.30
CA GLY A 105 7.90 42.28 45.51
C GLY A 105 7.88 42.54 44.00
N LYS A 106 6.70 42.35 43.39
CA LYS A 106 6.52 42.43 41.93
C LYS A 106 6.47 43.86 41.42
N SER A 107 5.80 44.76 42.15
CA SER A 107 5.65 46.16 41.74
C SER A 107 7.03 46.83 41.66
N ARG A 108 7.92 46.55 42.62
CA ARG A 108 9.31 46.99 42.59
C ARG A 108 10.11 46.43 41.41
N ALA A 109 9.94 45.13 41.12
CA ALA A 109 10.63 44.51 39.99
C ALA A 109 10.16 45.10 38.64
N VAL A 110 8.85 45.21 38.45
CA VAL A 110 8.25 45.77 37.22
C VAL A 110 8.68 47.21 37.00
N ILE A 111 8.64 48.07 38.05
CA ILE A 111 9.08 49.46 37.89
C ILE A 111 10.59 49.55 37.64
N GLY A 112 11.40 48.68 38.25
CA GLY A 112 12.83 48.58 37.99
C GLY A 112 13.14 48.24 36.52
N ASP A 113 12.43 47.26 35.96
CA ASP A 113 12.57 46.87 34.55
C ASP A 113 12.17 48.03 33.62
N VAL A 114 11.03 48.69 33.88
CA VAL A 114 10.57 49.84 33.09
C VAL A 114 11.56 51.00 33.16
N MET A 115 12.07 51.34 34.36
CA MET A 115 13.06 52.41 34.52
C MET A 115 14.39 52.08 33.84
N THR A 116 14.80 50.80 33.83
CA THR A 116 15.99 50.36 33.08
C THR A 116 15.79 50.60 31.58
N LEU A 117 14.62 50.26 31.02
CA LEU A 117 14.33 50.51 29.60
C LEU A 117 14.27 52.01 29.26
N VAL A 118 13.77 52.84 30.17
CA VAL A 118 13.79 54.32 30.04
C VAL A 118 15.24 54.83 30.05
N GLN A 119 16.06 54.37 31.00
CA GLN A 119 17.48 54.75 31.10
C GLN A 119 18.28 54.35 29.85
N MET A 120 17.96 53.21 29.27
CA MET A 120 18.56 52.74 28.01
C MET A 120 18.04 53.47 26.76
N GLY A 121 17.04 54.37 26.90
CA GLY A 121 16.40 55.05 25.76
C GLY A 121 15.59 54.13 24.85
N VAL A 122 15.26 52.91 25.30
CA VAL A 122 14.49 51.92 24.52
C VAL A 122 13.01 52.30 24.47
N ILE A 123 12.52 52.95 25.52
CA ILE A 123 11.15 53.48 25.59
C ILE A 123 11.15 54.90 26.11
N HIS A 124 10.16 55.69 25.68
CA HIS A 124 9.86 56.98 26.31
C HIS A 124 9.35 56.80 27.74
N VAL A 125 9.55 57.81 28.58
CA VAL A 125 9.00 57.86 29.94
C VAL A 125 7.48 57.68 29.86
N PRO A 126 6.91 56.59 30.39
CA PRO A 126 5.48 56.37 30.29
C PRO A 126 4.73 57.38 31.15
N SER A 127 3.53 57.78 30.70
CA SER A 127 2.67 58.66 31.51
C SER A 127 2.34 58.03 32.88
N THR A 128 1.97 58.85 33.86
CA THR A 128 1.70 58.38 35.22
C THR A 128 0.68 57.24 35.27
N PHE A 129 -0.43 57.36 34.53
CA PHE A 129 -1.44 56.31 34.45
C PHE A 129 -0.97 55.09 33.66
N ARG A 130 -0.07 55.28 32.70
CA ARG A 130 0.54 54.17 31.97
C ARG A 130 1.42 53.36 32.90
N LEU A 131 2.27 54.00 33.71
CA LEU A 131 3.08 53.34 34.75
C LEU A 131 2.19 52.56 35.72
N LEU A 132 1.13 53.21 36.22
CA LEU A 132 0.21 52.60 37.16
C LEU A 132 -0.51 51.36 36.57
N ARG A 133 -0.89 51.42 35.28
CA ARG A 133 -1.46 50.28 34.55
C ARG A 133 -0.44 49.16 34.34
N ILE A 134 0.80 49.47 33.97
CA ILE A 134 1.86 48.46 33.74
C ILE A 134 2.18 47.70 35.04
N VAL A 135 2.29 48.43 36.16
CA VAL A 135 2.57 47.88 37.49
C VAL A 135 1.42 46.98 37.96
N GLN A 136 0.17 47.36 37.65
CA GLN A 136 -1.03 46.66 38.11
C GLN A 136 -1.71 45.76 37.08
N ALA A 137 -1.08 45.55 35.92
CA ALA A 137 -1.67 44.78 34.85
C ALA A 137 -1.88 43.32 35.27
N LYS A 138 -3.15 42.90 35.29
CA LYS A 138 -3.53 41.50 35.55
C LYS A 138 -3.72 40.70 34.27
N ARG A 139 -3.82 41.36 33.11
CA ARG A 139 -4.16 40.74 31.82
C ARG A 139 -3.38 41.36 30.68
N CYS A 140 -3.19 40.56 29.64
CA CYS A 140 -2.48 40.95 28.43
C CYS A 140 -3.16 42.15 27.77
N GLU A 141 -2.37 43.18 27.45
CA GLU A 141 -2.83 44.41 26.82
C GLU A 141 -3.13 44.26 25.32
N ARG A 142 -2.77 43.12 24.70
CA ARG A 142 -3.22 42.81 23.33
C ARG A 142 -4.72 42.55 23.23
N GLY A 143 -5.42 42.36 24.34
CA GLY A 143 -6.88 42.17 24.33
C GLY A 143 -7.29 40.96 23.47
N GLU A 144 -8.16 41.20 22.49
CA GLU A 144 -8.64 40.19 21.52
C GLU A 144 -7.51 39.60 20.65
N LEU A 145 -6.41 40.33 20.48
CA LEU A 145 -5.23 39.86 19.75
C LEU A 145 -4.26 39.05 20.63
N CYS A 146 -4.64 38.74 21.87
CA CYS A 146 -3.83 37.90 22.74
C CYS A 146 -3.85 36.44 22.25
N HIS A 147 -2.69 35.78 22.18
CA HIS A 147 -2.59 34.36 21.77
C HIS A 147 -3.43 33.40 22.64
N HIS A 148 -3.78 33.80 23.86
CA HIS A 148 -4.61 33.06 24.81
C HIS A 148 -5.88 33.85 25.14
N TYR A 149 -6.36 34.64 24.19
CA TYR A 149 -7.68 35.25 24.33
C TYR A 149 -8.72 34.13 24.37
N ASN A 150 -9.47 34.06 25.46
CA ASN A 150 -10.49 33.06 25.62
C ASN A 150 -11.77 33.55 24.93
N LEU A 151 -12.13 32.89 23.82
CA LEU A 151 -13.26 33.20 22.93
C LEU A 151 -14.61 33.06 23.64
N VAL A 152 -14.71 32.19 24.64
CA VAL A 152 -15.93 31.97 25.43
C VAL A 152 -16.13 33.09 26.44
N THR A 153 -15.11 33.38 27.25
CA THR A 153 -15.19 34.34 28.35
C THR A 153 -14.92 35.78 27.91
N ARG A 154 -14.44 35.98 26.68
CA ARG A 154 -14.03 37.26 26.08
C ARG A 154 -12.96 37.99 26.88
N LYS A 155 -11.97 37.24 27.36
CA LYS A 155 -10.94 37.74 28.27
C LYS A 155 -9.57 37.33 27.79
N ALA A 156 -8.67 38.31 27.72
CA ALA A 156 -7.26 38.05 27.48
C ALA A 156 -6.63 37.33 28.68
N GLU A 157 -5.57 36.59 28.38
CA GLU A 157 -4.83 35.79 29.36
C GLU A 157 -4.36 36.61 30.56
N SER A 158 -4.42 35.96 31.71
CA SER A 158 -3.84 36.50 32.93
C SER A 158 -2.34 36.59 32.78
N ILE A 159 -1.75 37.76 33.07
CA ILE A 159 -0.30 37.86 33.05
C ILE A 159 0.20 37.10 34.27
N SER A 160 0.89 35.98 34.02
CA SER A 160 1.53 35.19 35.07
C SER A 160 2.54 36.05 35.84
N LYS A 161 3.05 35.54 36.96
CA LYS A 161 3.93 36.30 37.88
C LYS A 161 5.32 36.64 37.28
N THR A 162 5.51 36.59 35.96
CA THR A 162 6.75 36.98 35.28
C THR A 162 6.96 38.50 35.40
N LYS A 163 8.21 38.86 35.72
CA LYS A 163 8.64 40.22 36.09
C LYS A 163 8.74 41.15 34.88
N ILE A 164 9.05 40.59 33.71
CA ILE A 164 9.46 41.35 32.53
C ILE A 164 8.24 42.00 31.86
N ARG A 165 8.35 43.30 31.58
CA ARG A 165 7.41 44.09 30.78
C ARG A 165 8.12 44.57 29.52
N PRO A 166 8.17 43.74 28.46
CA PRO A 166 8.88 44.11 27.24
C PRO A 166 8.31 45.41 26.68
N LEU A 167 9.19 46.33 26.28
CA LEU A 167 8.80 47.61 25.65
C LEU A 167 7.84 48.47 26.49
N GLY A 168 7.77 48.27 27.81
CA GLY A 168 6.81 48.98 28.67
C GLY A 168 5.34 48.60 28.39
N ILE A 169 5.10 47.36 27.94
CA ILE A 169 3.76 46.80 27.70
C ILE A 169 3.52 45.60 28.60
N ALA A 170 2.29 45.48 29.10
CA ALA A 170 1.90 44.33 29.90
C ALA A 170 1.35 43.23 29.01
N LEU A 171 2.21 42.29 28.64
CA LEU A 171 1.89 41.17 27.76
C LEU A 171 1.95 39.84 28.52
N CYS A 172 1.13 38.86 28.13
CA CYS A 172 1.37 37.50 28.57
C CYS A 172 2.67 36.96 27.94
N GLN A 173 3.20 35.89 28.51
CA GLN A 173 4.48 35.31 28.09
C GLN A 173 4.50 34.96 26.60
N ASP A 174 3.42 34.40 26.06
CA ASP A 174 3.37 33.98 24.67
C ASP A 174 3.18 35.15 23.70
N CYS A 175 2.48 36.20 24.14
CA CYS A 175 2.45 37.47 23.40
C CYS A 175 3.81 38.16 23.41
N THR A 176 4.59 37.99 24.48
CA THR A 176 5.96 38.49 24.57
C THR A 176 6.87 37.73 23.60
N PHE A 177 6.78 36.40 23.58
CA PHE A 177 7.53 35.57 22.64
C PHE A 177 7.20 35.90 21.17
N GLY A 178 5.93 36.14 20.85
CA GLY A 178 5.52 36.57 19.51
C GLY A 178 6.04 37.93 19.06
N LEU A 179 6.56 38.76 19.97
CA LEU A 179 7.20 40.05 19.64
C LEU A 179 8.72 39.96 19.54
N THR A 180 9.32 38.87 20.01
CA THR A 180 10.77 38.69 20.01
C THR A 180 11.20 37.82 18.84
N THR A 181 12.18 38.29 18.04
CA THR A 181 12.83 37.48 17.00
C THR A 181 13.76 36.38 17.57
N LYS A 182 13.98 36.37 18.89
CA LYS A 182 14.77 35.37 19.60
C LYS A 182 13.86 34.30 20.22
N CYS A 183 13.75 33.15 19.56
CA CYS A 183 13.19 31.95 20.17
C CYS A 183 14.05 31.53 21.35
N PHE A 184 13.51 31.55 22.57
CA PHE A 184 14.11 30.78 23.65
C PHE A 184 13.78 29.31 23.40
N HIS A 185 14.81 28.49 23.14
CA HIS A 185 14.67 27.05 22.99
C HIS A 185 14.06 26.44 24.27
N SER A 186 12.77 26.10 24.26
CA SER A 186 12.29 24.99 25.07
C SER A 186 12.88 23.70 24.50
N ARG A 187 13.26 22.78 25.38
CA ARG A 187 14.12 21.63 25.07
C ARG A 187 13.44 20.50 24.27
N ASP A 188 12.19 20.68 23.83
CA ASP A 188 11.33 19.60 23.32
C ASP A 188 10.72 19.81 21.92
N ASP A 189 11.29 20.66 21.05
CA ASP A 189 10.79 20.78 19.66
C ASP A 189 11.88 20.48 18.61
N THR A 190 11.96 19.22 18.22
CA THR A 190 12.76 18.69 17.09
C THR A 190 12.26 19.12 15.70
N LEU A 191 11.29 20.04 15.59
CA LEU A 191 10.72 20.47 14.30
C LEU A 191 11.24 21.83 13.79
N CYS A 192 12.06 22.56 14.54
CA CYS A 192 12.47 23.92 14.15
C CYS A 192 13.99 24.16 14.06
N ALA A 193 14.79 23.11 13.86
CA ALA A 193 16.25 23.21 13.91
C ALA A 193 16.91 24.04 12.78
N ASN A 194 16.20 24.37 11.69
CA ASN A 194 16.80 25.13 10.56
C ASN A 194 16.05 26.41 10.14
N GLY A 195 15.09 26.91 10.93
CA GLY A 195 14.23 28.03 10.56
C GLY A 195 14.46 29.30 11.36
N LYS A 196 15.53 30.06 11.09
CA LYS A 196 15.60 31.47 11.51
C LYS A 196 14.49 32.24 10.72
N ALA A 197 13.56 32.87 11.45
CA ALA A 197 12.46 33.74 10.99
C ALA A 197 11.03 33.16 10.81
N PHE A 198 10.78 31.87 11.04
CA PHE A 198 9.43 31.30 10.81
C PHE A 198 8.40 31.49 11.92
N TYR A 199 8.72 32.10 13.07
CA TYR A 199 7.70 32.33 14.11
C TYR A 199 6.81 33.55 13.85
N ASN A 200 7.22 34.47 12.97
CA ASN A 200 6.42 35.67 12.64
C ASN A 200 5.53 35.46 11.41
N LEU A 201 5.97 34.67 10.42
CA LEU A 201 5.22 34.38 9.19
C LEU A 201 3.81 33.80 9.45
N PRO A 202 3.60 32.89 10.42
CA PRO A 202 2.27 32.36 10.72
C PRO A 202 1.39 33.30 11.55
N ASN A 203 1.96 34.39 12.07
CA ASN A 203 1.27 35.33 12.93
C ASN A 203 0.91 36.64 12.23
N GLN A 204 1.34 36.81 10.98
CA GLN A 204 1.11 38.00 10.16
C GLN A 204 0.34 37.62 8.91
N ASP A 205 -0.61 38.47 8.53
CA ASP A 205 -1.20 38.41 7.20
C ASP A 205 -0.12 38.86 6.20
N ILE A 206 0.42 37.90 5.46
CA ILE A 206 1.40 38.20 4.42
C ILE A 206 0.62 38.49 3.16
N VAL A 207 0.76 39.70 2.65
CA VAL A 207 0.22 40.10 1.35
C VAL A 207 1.39 40.26 0.40
N GLU A 208 1.35 39.56 -0.73
CA GLU A 208 2.34 39.72 -1.78
C GLU A 208 2.20 41.13 -2.38
N ALA A 209 3.29 41.90 -2.34
CA ALA A 209 3.26 43.31 -2.72
C ALA A 209 2.92 43.55 -4.21
N ALA A 210 3.19 42.58 -5.08
CA ALA A 210 2.98 42.70 -6.52
C ALA A 210 1.50 42.46 -6.92
N THR A 211 0.85 41.50 -6.27
CA THR A 211 -0.50 41.04 -6.61
C THR A 211 -1.55 41.58 -5.64
N GLY A 212 -1.14 41.96 -4.43
CA GLY A 212 -2.06 42.30 -3.34
C GLY A 212 -2.73 41.08 -2.72
N GLU A 213 -2.28 39.87 -3.07
CA GLU A 213 -2.88 38.61 -2.62
C GLU A 213 -2.30 38.14 -1.28
N GLN A 214 -3.14 37.53 -0.44
CA GLN A 214 -2.67 36.93 0.81
C GLN A 214 -1.93 35.61 0.53
N VAL A 215 -0.63 35.59 0.82
CA VAL A 215 0.28 34.43 0.62
C VAL A 215 0.68 33.77 1.94
N GLY A 216 0.09 34.20 3.06
CA GLY A 216 0.28 33.61 4.39
C GLY A 216 -0.54 32.33 4.60
N PRO A 217 -0.38 31.65 5.76
CA PRO A 217 -1.20 30.49 6.08
C PRO A 217 -2.68 30.87 6.19
N TRP A 218 -3.56 29.95 5.76
CA TRP A 218 -5.02 30.12 5.78
C TRP A 218 -5.58 30.45 7.17
N LEU A 219 -4.95 29.94 8.23
CA LEU A 219 -5.28 30.26 9.62
C LEU A 219 -4.06 30.83 10.33
N LEU A 220 -4.19 32.04 10.86
CA LEU A 220 -3.14 32.65 11.68
C LEU A 220 -2.94 31.84 12.97
N ALA A 221 -1.69 31.56 13.32
CA ALA A 221 -1.34 30.73 14.46
C ALA A 221 -1.88 31.27 15.80
N HIS A 222 -2.01 32.59 15.95
CA HIS A 222 -2.62 33.17 17.14
C HIS A 222 -4.12 32.88 17.24
N LYS A 223 -4.87 32.88 16.13
CA LYS A 223 -6.30 32.55 16.10
C LYS A 223 -6.52 31.06 16.39
N ALA A 224 -5.70 30.21 15.80
CA ALA A 224 -5.73 28.77 16.09
C ALA A 224 -5.46 28.48 17.58
N LYS A 225 -4.48 29.18 18.16
CA LYS A 225 -4.16 29.05 19.59
C LYS A 225 -5.29 29.53 20.50
N GLN A 226 -6.00 30.60 20.12
CA GLN A 226 -7.20 31.04 20.84
C GLN A 226 -8.27 29.96 20.89
N VAL A 227 -8.54 29.27 19.77
CA VAL A 227 -9.48 28.14 19.73
C VAL A 227 -9.03 27.03 20.68
N LEU A 228 -7.78 26.59 20.57
CA LEU A 228 -7.23 25.52 21.41
C LEU A 228 -7.29 25.83 22.91
N CYS A 229 -7.13 27.09 23.31
CA CYS A 229 -7.18 27.51 24.71
C CYS A 229 -8.58 27.86 25.22
N SER A 230 -9.55 28.06 24.32
CA SER A 230 -10.91 28.49 24.69
C SER A 230 -11.85 27.32 24.94
N TYR A 231 -11.65 26.23 24.22
CA TYR A 231 -12.54 25.08 24.21
C TYR A 231 -11.84 23.84 24.77
N THR A 232 -12.53 23.12 25.66
CA THR A 232 -11.98 21.91 26.30
C THR A 232 -12.29 20.64 25.50
N SER A 233 -13.49 20.54 24.94
CA SER A 233 -13.89 19.40 24.11
C SER A 233 -13.27 19.51 22.71
N ASP A 234 -13.00 18.37 22.08
CA ASP A 234 -12.45 18.34 20.72
C ASP A 234 -13.51 18.64 19.66
N GLU A 235 -14.79 18.37 19.96
CA GLU A 235 -15.93 18.73 19.11
C GLU A 235 -16.08 20.24 19.02
N ASP A 236 -16.09 20.95 20.15
CA ASP A 236 -16.19 22.43 20.15
C ASP A 236 -14.98 23.10 19.46
N LYS A 237 -13.78 22.52 19.60
CA LYS A 237 -12.59 23.00 18.88
C LYS A 237 -12.77 22.83 17.38
N LYS A 238 -13.23 21.64 16.94
CA LYS A 238 -13.47 21.34 15.53
C LYS A 238 -14.50 22.30 14.95
N ASP A 239 -15.62 22.51 15.63
CA ASP A 239 -16.68 23.42 15.18
C ASP A 239 -16.19 24.86 15.10
N ALA A 240 -15.38 25.31 16.07
CA ALA A 240 -14.78 26.64 16.05
C ALA A 240 -13.75 26.81 14.92
N PHE A 241 -12.99 25.77 14.57
CA PHE A 241 -12.09 25.78 13.42
C PHE A 241 -12.86 25.82 12.10
N VAL A 242 -13.90 25.00 11.94
CA VAL A 242 -14.76 24.99 10.75
C VAL A 242 -15.40 26.34 10.54
N LYS A 243 -15.97 26.94 11.59
CA LYS A 243 -16.56 28.28 11.49
C LYS A 243 -15.55 29.34 11.07
N MET A 244 -14.32 29.27 11.58
CA MET A 244 -13.24 30.20 11.22
C MET A 244 -12.80 30.02 9.76
N GLU A 245 -12.77 28.78 9.28
CA GLU A 245 -12.51 28.45 7.88
C GLU A 245 -13.63 28.97 6.98
N GLU A 246 -14.90 28.77 7.34
CA GLU A 246 -16.05 29.25 6.58
C GLU A 246 -16.09 30.78 6.49
N GLU A 247 -15.82 31.50 7.57
CA GLU A 247 -15.73 32.97 7.57
C GLU A 247 -14.60 33.46 6.64
N PHE A 248 -13.49 32.73 6.58
CA PHE A 248 -12.40 33.06 5.66
C PHE A 248 -12.74 32.73 4.21
N LEU A 249 -13.33 31.55 3.93
CA LEU A 249 -13.78 31.15 2.61
C LEU A 249 -14.85 32.11 2.05
N GLN A 250 -15.73 32.65 2.90
CA GLN A 250 -16.68 33.68 2.50
C GLN A 250 -16.01 35.01 2.13
N SER A 251 -14.83 35.30 2.69
CA SER A 251 -14.05 36.51 2.37
C SER A 251 -13.25 36.40 1.07
N VAL A 252 -12.96 35.18 0.62
CA VAL A 252 -12.29 34.89 -0.66
C VAL A 252 -13.39 34.59 -1.69
N GLN A 253 -13.72 35.59 -2.54
CA GLN A 253 -14.82 35.52 -3.51
C GLN A 253 -14.93 34.16 -4.23
N ASN A 254 -16.09 33.50 -4.11
CA ASN A 254 -16.36 32.16 -4.63
C ASN A 254 -16.08 32.01 -6.15
N ASP A 255 -16.28 33.06 -6.94
CA ASP A 255 -16.21 33.02 -8.41
C ASP A 255 -14.79 32.70 -8.93
N TYR A 256 -13.75 33.17 -8.24
CA TYR A 256 -12.36 32.93 -8.65
C TYR A 256 -11.93 31.48 -8.39
N ARG A 257 -12.40 30.90 -7.28
CA ARG A 257 -12.10 29.51 -6.88
C ARG A 257 -12.66 28.50 -7.89
N GLU A 258 -13.92 28.68 -8.30
CA GLU A 258 -14.55 27.78 -9.27
C GLU A 258 -13.85 27.85 -10.64
N SER A 259 -13.38 29.04 -11.04
CA SER A 259 -12.66 29.24 -12.30
C SER A 259 -11.32 28.49 -12.34
N ILE A 260 -10.56 28.47 -11.24
CA ILE A 260 -9.27 27.77 -11.16
C ILE A 260 -9.46 26.26 -11.20
N ILE A 261 -10.48 25.75 -10.50
CA ILE A 261 -10.80 24.31 -10.50
C ILE A 261 -11.15 23.86 -11.92
N ALA A 262 -11.98 24.62 -12.65
CA ALA A 262 -12.35 24.29 -14.03
C ALA A 262 -11.15 24.27 -14.99
N ILE A 263 -10.22 25.22 -14.84
CA ILE A 263 -8.98 25.27 -15.64
C ILE A 263 -8.12 24.02 -15.39
N HIS A 264 -7.96 23.63 -14.13
CA HIS A 264 -7.18 22.45 -13.76
C HIS A 264 -7.78 21.18 -14.35
N THR A 265 -9.09 20.95 -14.15
CA THR A 265 -9.77 19.74 -14.64
C THR A 265 -9.62 19.60 -16.15
N LYS A 266 -9.80 20.69 -16.91
CA LYS A 266 -9.62 20.68 -18.36
C LYS A 266 -8.18 20.32 -18.77
N ALA A 267 -7.19 20.84 -18.06
CA ALA A 267 -5.78 20.54 -18.33
C ALA A 267 -5.43 19.06 -18.06
N GLU A 268 -6.03 18.45 -17.04
CA GLU A 268 -5.87 17.01 -16.78
C GLU A 268 -6.48 16.15 -17.89
N GLU A 269 -7.69 16.46 -18.34
CA GLU A 269 -8.35 15.76 -19.45
C GLU A 269 -7.52 15.82 -20.74
N GLU A 270 -6.98 16.99 -21.07
CA GLU A 270 -6.10 17.18 -22.24
C GLU A 270 -4.80 16.36 -22.11
N TYR A 271 -4.22 16.30 -20.91
CA TYR A 271 -3.01 15.53 -20.64
C TYR A 271 -3.22 14.01 -20.72
N GLU A 272 -4.34 13.50 -20.20
CA GLU A 272 -4.69 12.09 -20.30
C GLU A 272 -4.93 11.66 -21.76
N GLY A 273 -5.60 12.51 -22.53
CA GLY A 273 -5.76 12.32 -23.98
C GLY A 273 -4.43 12.23 -24.71
N PHE A 274 -3.49 13.13 -24.40
CA PHE A 274 -2.13 13.11 -24.96
C PHE A 274 -1.36 11.82 -24.60
N GLN A 275 -1.40 11.40 -23.33
CA GLN A 275 -0.71 10.18 -22.87
C GLN A 275 -1.25 8.92 -23.56
N THR A 276 -2.57 8.85 -23.75
CA THR A 276 -3.23 7.75 -24.44
C THR A 276 -2.80 7.69 -25.91
N ALA A 277 -2.81 8.84 -26.62
CA ALA A 277 -2.36 8.93 -28.00
C ALA A 277 -0.87 8.56 -28.17
N LYS A 278 -0.01 8.97 -27.23
CA LYS A 278 1.41 8.63 -27.23
C LYS A 278 1.65 7.13 -27.08
N LYS A 279 0.95 6.47 -26.15
CA LYS A 279 1.05 5.01 -25.93
C LYS A 279 0.60 4.24 -27.17
N GLU A 280 -0.48 4.68 -27.82
CA GLU A 280 -0.99 4.04 -29.04
C GLU A 280 0.02 4.14 -30.20
N LEU A 281 0.60 5.32 -30.42
CA LEU A 281 1.63 5.52 -31.45
C LEU A 281 2.88 4.66 -31.19
N GLU A 282 3.31 4.52 -29.93
CA GLU A 282 4.42 3.65 -29.57
C GLU A 282 4.11 2.17 -29.81
N ARG A 283 2.88 1.74 -29.53
CA ARG A 283 2.41 0.37 -29.82
C ARG A 283 2.46 0.09 -31.33
N GLN A 284 1.87 0.95 -32.15
CA GLN A 284 1.87 0.81 -33.61
C GLN A 284 3.31 0.75 -34.18
N LYS A 285 4.22 1.60 -33.67
CA LYS A 285 5.64 1.57 -34.07
C LYS A 285 6.33 0.26 -33.67
N ARG A 286 5.97 -0.35 -32.55
CA ARG A 286 6.53 -1.65 -32.13
C ARG A 286 5.97 -2.77 -33.00
N GLU A 287 4.67 -2.79 -33.26
CA GLU A 287 4.01 -3.77 -34.12
C GLU A 287 4.61 -3.76 -35.54
N GLN A 288 4.69 -2.60 -36.19
CA GLN A 288 5.31 -2.45 -37.51
C GLN A 288 6.78 -2.91 -37.54
N LYS A 289 7.54 -2.64 -36.47
CA LYS A 289 8.94 -3.10 -36.38
C LYS A 289 9.03 -4.62 -36.19
N THR A 290 8.14 -5.22 -35.41
CA THR A 290 8.09 -6.67 -35.19
C THR A 290 7.70 -7.37 -36.48
N GLU A 291 6.65 -6.91 -37.17
CA GLU A 291 6.22 -7.44 -38.47
C GLU A 291 7.32 -7.35 -39.53
N SER A 292 7.99 -6.19 -39.64
CA SER A 292 9.11 -6.01 -40.57
C SER A 292 10.28 -6.94 -40.28
N ARG A 293 10.60 -7.18 -39.00
CA ARG A 293 11.64 -8.13 -38.58
C ARG A 293 11.25 -9.57 -38.88
N ALA A 294 10.01 -9.95 -38.58
CA ALA A 294 9.47 -11.27 -38.87
C ALA A 294 9.50 -11.57 -40.38
N ALA A 295 9.06 -10.62 -41.22
CA ALA A 295 9.09 -10.75 -42.68
C ALA A 295 10.52 -10.92 -43.22
N LYS A 296 11.49 -10.12 -42.74
CA LYS A 296 12.91 -10.25 -43.12
C LYS A 296 13.51 -11.59 -42.70
N LYS A 297 13.18 -12.06 -41.49
CA LYS A 297 13.63 -13.36 -40.99
C LYS A 297 13.05 -14.49 -41.83
N LYS A 298 11.74 -14.46 -42.09
CA LYS A 298 11.03 -15.41 -42.95
C LYS A 298 11.67 -15.50 -44.34
N ALA A 299 11.94 -14.37 -45.00
CA ALA A 299 12.60 -14.35 -46.31
C ALA A 299 14.01 -14.97 -46.26
N SER A 300 14.79 -14.67 -45.22
CA SER A 300 16.14 -15.22 -45.07
C SER A 300 16.14 -16.73 -44.84
N VAL A 301 15.21 -17.22 -44.03
CA VAL A 301 15.03 -18.65 -43.75
C VAL A 301 14.52 -19.39 -44.99
N GLN A 302 13.58 -18.79 -45.73
CA GLN A 302 13.05 -19.34 -46.99
C GLN A 302 14.17 -19.59 -48.01
N ALA A 303 15.10 -18.64 -48.17
CA ALA A 303 16.26 -18.80 -49.06
C ALA A 303 17.20 -19.93 -48.63
N VAL A 304 17.27 -20.26 -47.33
CA VAL A 304 18.02 -21.43 -46.84
C VAL A 304 17.24 -22.73 -47.08
N LEU A 305 15.91 -22.71 -46.88
CA LEU A 305 15.04 -23.86 -47.19
C LEU A 305 15.10 -24.25 -48.66
N GLU A 306 15.08 -23.28 -49.58
CA GLU A 306 15.24 -23.53 -51.03
C GLU A 306 16.55 -24.25 -51.34
N LYS A 307 17.66 -23.78 -50.77
CA LYS A 307 18.98 -24.43 -50.92
C LYS A 307 19.03 -25.83 -50.30
N LEU A 308 18.33 -26.04 -49.18
CA LEU A 308 18.18 -27.37 -48.58
C LEU A 308 17.37 -28.30 -49.49
N HIS A 309 16.30 -27.80 -50.11
CA HIS A 309 15.50 -28.55 -51.09
C HIS A 309 16.33 -28.97 -52.30
N GLU A 310 17.10 -28.04 -52.88
CA GLU A 310 18.04 -28.31 -53.98
C GLU A 310 19.09 -29.36 -53.60
N ALA A 311 19.73 -29.22 -52.43
CA ALA A 311 20.73 -30.16 -51.95
C ALA A 311 20.18 -31.58 -51.65
N LEU A 312 18.86 -31.69 -51.48
CA LEU A 312 18.15 -32.96 -51.30
C LEU A 312 17.47 -33.47 -52.58
N GLU A 313 17.57 -32.77 -53.72
CA GLU A 313 16.80 -33.07 -54.93
C GLU A 313 16.96 -34.53 -55.38
N GLY A 314 18.20 -35.04 -55.44
CA GLY A 314 18.53 -36.41 -55.83
C GLY A 314 18.41 -37.49 -54.74
N TYR A 315 17.87 -37.19 -53.56
CA TYR A 315 17.67 -38.19 -52.50
C TYR A 315 16.31 -38.90 -52.67
N GLU A 316 16.35 -40.15 -53.14
CA GLU A 316 15.15 -40.93 -53.52
C GLU A 316 14.34 -41.50 -52.34
N ASN A 317 14.79 -41.32 -51.10
CA ASN A 317 14.08 -41.87 -49.94
C ASN A 317 12.70 -41.18 -49.77
N PRO A 318 11.58 -41.94 -49.66
CA PRO A 318 10.24 -41.39 -49.45
C PRO A 318 10.14 -40.43 -48.27
N SER A 319 10.98 -40.62 -47.26
CA SER A 319 11.02 -39.79 -46.05
C SER A 319 11.69 -38.42 -46.25
N LYS A 320 12.16 -38.09 -47.45
CA LYS A 320 12.71 -36.77 -47.79
C LYS A 320 11.76 -35.63 -47.42
N GLN A 321 10.46 -35.79 -47.64
CA GLN A 321 9.46 -34.76 -47.32
C GLN A 321 9.44 -34.42 -45.83
N LEU A 322 9.60 -35.43 -44.96
CA LEU A 322 9.64 -35.27 -43.50
C LEU A 322 10.89 -34.53 -43.01
N MET A 323 11.96 -34.46 -43.82
CA MET A 323 13.21 -33.82 -43.42
C MET A 323 13.06 -32.29 -43.30
N LEU A 324 12.23 -31.69 -44.15
CA LEU A 324 12.03 -30.24 -44.25
C LEU A 324 10.61 -29.80 -43.88
N GLU A 325 9.76 -30.74 -43.46
CA GLU A 325 8.41 -30.44 -43.01
C GLU A 325 8.44 -29.55 -41.76
N GLY A 326 7.72 -28.43 -41.80
CA GLY A 326 7.79 -27.41 -40.77
C GLY A 326 6.81 -26.26 -40.97
N THR A 327 6.73 -25.38 -39.97
CA THR A 327 5.83 -24.22 -39.98
C THR A 327 6.55 -22.95 -39.51
N PHE A 328 6.09 -21.79 -40.00
CA PHE A 328 6.54 -20.50 -39.52
C PHE A 328 5.67 -20.05 -38.34
N ASP A 329 6.30 -19.50 -37.31
CA ASP A 329 5.60 -18.73 -36.27
C ASP A 329 5.38 -17.26 -36.72
N ASP A 330 4.63 -16.51 -35.91
CA ASP A 330 4.35 -15.09 -36.15
C ASP A 330 5.63 -14.22 -36.12
N ASN A 331 6.71 -14.71 -35.53
CA ASN A 331 8.01 -14.03 -35.48
C ASN A 331 8.91 -14.36 -36.68
N GLY A 332 8.42 -15.13 -37.65
CA GLY A 332 9.17 -15.55 -38.83
C GLY A 332 10.25 -16.60 -38.53
N ILE A 333 10.13 -17.32 -37.42
CA ILE A 333 10.96 -18.47 -37.06
C ILE A 333 10.35 -19.71 -37.70
N PHE A 334 11.12 -20.40 -38.53
CA PHE A 334 10.70 -21.68 -39.07
C PHE A 334 11.08 -22.79 -38.10
N THR A 335 10.12 -23.67 -37.84
CA THR A 335 10.35 -24.88 -37.05
C THR A 335 10.11 -26.11 -37.89
N LEU A 336 11.09 -26.99 -37.90
CA LEU A 336 10.96 -28.35 -38.40
C LEU A 336 10.14 -29.21 -37.43
N LEU A 337 9.16 -29.96 -37.95
CA LEU A 337 8.33 -30.85 -37.14
C LEU A 337 9.16 -32.00 -36.55
N MET A 338 10.07 -32.57 -37.33
CA MET A 338 10.83 -33.74 -36.92
C MET A 338 12.06 -33.37 -36.07
N GLY A 339 12.14 -33.90 -34.85
CA GLY A 339 13.28 -33.64 -33.95
C GLY A 339 14.66 -34.01 -34.50
N PRO A 340 14.85 -35.12 -35.24
CA PRO A 340 16.13 -35.39 -35.91
C PRO A 340 16.50 -34.30 -36.92
N SER A 341 15.52 -33.73 -37.63
CA SER A 341 15.75 -32.58 -38.51
C SER A 341 16.11 -31.34 -37.72
N VAL A 342 15.44 -31.06 -36.60
CA VAL A 342 15.80 -29.94 -35.71
C VAL A 342 17.25 -30.05 -35.23
N ALA A 343 17.68 -31.24 -34.83
CA ALA A 343 19.06 -31.47 -34.35
C ALA A 343 20.13 -31.19 -35.41
N ILE A 344 19.84 -31.52 -36.67
CA ILE A 344 20.81 -31.46 -37.76
C ILE A 344 20.74 -30.13 -38.52
N LEU A 345 19.53 -29.67 -38.81
CA LEU A 345 19.25 -28.52 -39.69
C LEU A 345 18.85 -27.26 -38.91
N GLY A 346 18.46 -27.40 -37.63
CA GLY A 346 17.94 -26.30 -36.82
C GLY A 346 18.88 -25.09 -36.75
N ASP A 347 20.19 -25.32 -36.65
CA ASP A 347 21.18 -24.23 -36.62
C ASP A 347 21.23 -23.41 -37.90
N LEU A 348 21.08 -24.08 -39.05
CA LEU A 348 21.11 -23.41 -40.34
C LEU A 348 19.89 -22.49 -40.48
N LEU A 349 18.75 -22.90 -39.93
CA LEU A 349 17.49 -22.16 -39.98
C LEU A 349 17.40 -21.09 -38.89
N ALA A 350 18.00 -21.34 -37.71
CA ALA A 350 18.08 -20.36 -36.62
C ALA A 350 19.05 -19.21 -36.94
N ALA A 351 20.13 -19.50 -37.66
CA ALA A 351 21.13 -18.52 -38.09
C ALA A 351 21.38 -18.56 -39.63
N PRO A 352 20.43 -18.07 -40.45
CA PRO A 352 20.50 -18.16 -41.92
C PRO A 352 21.75 -17.51 -42.52
N SER A 353 22.23 -16.42 -41.92
CA SER A 353 23.45 -15.73 -42.36
C SER A 353 24.71 -16.58 -42.23
N SER A 354 24.70 -17.61 -41.39
CA SER A 354 25.82 -18.52 -41.19
C SER A 354 25.75 -19.79 -42.06
N ALA A 355 24.66 -19.98 -42.79
CA ALA A 355 24.36 -21.16 -43.60
C ALA A 355 25.07 -21.13 -44.97
N SER A 356 26.40 -21.28 -44.95
CA SER A 356 27.19 -21.43 -46.19
C SER A 356 26.81 -22.70 -46.96
N ALA A 357 27.00 -22.71 -48.28
CA ALA A 357 26.74 -23.88 -49.14
C ALA A 357 27.43 -25.16 -48.62
N LYS A 358 28.66 -25.05 -48.12
CA LYS A 358 29.41 -26.17 -47.53
C LYS A 358 28.71 -26.74 -46.28
N LYS A 359 28.22 -25.88 -45.39
CA LYS A 359 27.51 -26.30 -44.17
C LYS A 359 26.15 -26.92 -44.51
N ILE A 360 25.43 -26.34 -45.48
CA ILE A 360 24.17 -26.88 -46.00
C ILE A 360 24.39 -28.29 -46.55
N ALA A 361 25.36 -28.49 -47.44
CA ALA A 361 25.67 -29.79 -48.01
C ALA A 361 26.02 -30.83 -46.93
N ALA A 362 26.91 -30.48 -45.99
CA ALA A 362 27.29 -31.38 -44.90
C ALA A 362 26.11 -31.77 -44.00
N ALA A 363 25.23 -30.81 -43.69
CA ALA A 363 24.04 -31.08 -42.88
C ALA A 363 23.01 -31.94 -43.66
N CYS A 364 22.82 -31.70 -44.95
CA CYS A 364 22.01 -32.53 -45.83
C CYS A 364 22.53 -33.97 -45.89
N ASP A 365 23.83 -34.18 -46.03
CA ASP A 365 24.42 -35.52 -46.09
C ASP A 365 24.26 -36.27 -44.76
N ARG A 366 24.47 -35.58 -43.64
CA ARG A 366 24.18 -36.14 -42.30
C ARG A 366 22.70 -36.48 -42.15
N ALA A 367 21.81 -35.60 -42.62
CA ALA A 367 20.37 -35.83 -42.55
C ALA A 367 19.92 -37.00 -43.45
N LYS A 368 20.48 -37.15 -44.67
CA LYS A 368 20.25 -38.31 -45.54
C LYS A 368 20.62 -39.61 -44.84
N LEU A 369 21.77 -39.63 -44.17
CA LEU A 369 22.24 -40.81 -43.43
C LEU A 369 21.30 -41.16 -42.26
N VAL A 370 20.90 -40.16 -41.47
CA VAL A 370 19.90 -40.34 -40.39
C VAL A 370 18.60 -40.90 -40.93
N TYR A 371 18.02 -40.27 -41.95
CA TYR A 371 16.73 -40.68 -42.48
C TYR A 371 16.78 -42.03 -43.19
N THR A 372 17.90 -42.38 -43.83
CA THR A 372 18.13 -43.74 -44.36
C THR A 372 18.08 -44.77 -43.22
N GLN A 373 18.73 -44.49 -42.09
CA GLN A 373 18.70 -45.38 -40.93
C GLN A 373 17.30 -45.45 -40.30
N LEU A 374 16.59 -44.32 -40.20
CA LEU A 374 15.21 -44.31 -39.68
C LEU A 374 14.28 -45.14 -40.56
N SER A 375 14.34 -44.99 -41.89
CA SER A 375 13.55 -45.79 -42.83
C SER A 375 13.94 -47.27 -42.78
N ALA A 376 15.23 -47.60 -42.80
CA ALA A 376 15.72 -48.98 -42.76
C ALA A 376 15.31 -49.73 -41.47
N ASN A 377 15.09 -48.99 -40.39
CA ASN A 377 14.66 -49.54 -39.10
C ASN A 377 13.16 -49.30 -38.82
N ASN A 378 12.38 -48.89 -39.82
CA ASN A 378 10.95 -48.67 -39.77
C ASN A 378 10.48 -47.64 -38.72
N PHE A 379 11.32 -46.67 -38.31
CA PHE A 379 10.91 -45.60 -37.38
C PHE A 379 9.88 -44.65 -37.95
N LEU A 380 9.83 -44.56 -39.28
CA LEU A 380 8.96 -43.65 -40.03
C LEU A 380 7.72 -44.37 -40.59
N SER A 381 7.60 -45.68 -40.34
CA SER A 381 6.45 -46.48 -40.76
C SER A 381 5.30 -46.37 -39.74
N PRO A 382 4.05 -46.61 -40.14
CA PRO A 382 2.91 -46.69 -39.23
C PRO A 382 3.20 -47.64 -38.06
N ARG A 383 2.63 -47.31 -36.89
CA ARG A 383 2.85 -47.94 -35.57
C ARG A 383 2.97 -49.47 -35.56
N GLU A 384 2.29 -50.15 -36.48
CA GLU A 384 2.19 -51.60 -36.61
C GLU A 384 3.42 -52.24 -37.29
N GLN A 385 4.24 -51.48 -38.02
CA GLN A 385 5.36 -51.96 -38.83
C GLN A 385 6.75 -51.64 -38.25
N LEU A 386 6.80 -51.09 -37.03
CA LEU A 386 8.00 -50.67 -36.30
C LEU A 386 8.86 -51.87 -35.84
N ILE A 387 9.21 -52.80 -36.74
CA ILE A 387 9.97 -54.03 -36.46
C ILE A 387 10.82 -54.42 -37.68
N PRO A 388 12.17 -54.44 -37.53
CA PRO A 388 12.88 -55.74 -37.53
C PRO A 388 13.71 -56.00 -36.25
N ARG A 389 14.17 -57.26 -36.13
CA ARG A 389 14.92 -57.88 -35.02
C ARG A 389 16.14 -57.06 -34.59
N CYS A 390 16.09 -56.45 -33.39
CA CYS A 390 17.30 -55.91 -32.76
C CYS A 390 18.07 -57.07 -32.10
N PRO A 391 19.32 -57.36 -32.48
CA PRO A 391 20.10 -58.47 -31.92
C PRO A 391 20.71 -58.15 -30.53
N SER A 392 20.19 -57.17 -29.79
CA SER A 392 20.85 -56.68 -28.58
C SER A 392 20.71 -57.62 -27.36
N ARG A 393 21.77 -57.66 -26.53
CA ARG A 393 21.83 -58.41 -25.26
C ARG A 393 20.72 -58.05 -24.27
N ASN A 394 20.17 -56.83 -24.36
CA ASN A 394 19.17 -56.28 -23.44
C ASN A 394 17.78 -56.16 -24.08
N LEU A 395 17.32 -57.26 -24.70
CA LEU A 395 16.07 -57.33 -25.46
C LEU A 395 14.85 -56.81 -24.66
N ARG A 396 14.82 -56.99 -23.33
CA ARG A 396 13.67 -56.59 -22.50
C ARG A 396 13.47 -55.08 -22.40
N ALA A 397 14.52 -54.35 -22.04
CA ALA A 397 14.48 -52.91 -21.89
C ALA A 397 14.10 -52.23 -23.22
N VAL A 398 14.66 -52.74 -24.32
CA VAL A 398 14.37 -52.27 -25.67
C VAL A 398 12.93 -52.57 -26.08
N VAL A 399 12.42 -53.79 -25.81
CA VAL A 399 11.01 -54.13 -26.07
C VAL A 399 10.07 -53.25 -25.24
N GLY A 400 10.41 -52.95 -23.99
CA GLY A 400 9.62 -52.04 -23.16
C GLY A 400 9.53 -50.62 -23.72
N LEU A 401 10.69 -50.01 -24.02
CA LEU A 401 10.75 -48.69 -24.64
C LEU A 401 9.97 -48.65 -25.96
N ARG A 402 10.12 -49.68 -26.81
CA ARG A 402 9.37 -49.80 -28.07
C ARG A 402 7.86 -49.90 -27.85
N ARG A 403 7.41 -50.77 -26.95
CA ARG A 403 5.99 -50.96 -26.66
C ARG A 403 5.37 -49.66 -26.15
N TYR A 404 6.09 -48.90 -25.34
CA TYR A 404 5.66 -47.59 -24.87
C TYR A 404 5.50 -46.59 -26.01
N ILE A 405 6.50 -46.48 -26.88
CA ILE A 405 6.46 -45.60 -28.06
C ILE A 405 5.26 -45.95 -28.92
N GLN A 406 5.13 -47.24 -29.28
CA GLN A 406 3.98 -47.72 -30.03
C GLN A 406 2.69 -47.33 -29.31
N LYS A 407 2.52 -47.72 -28.04
CA LYS A 407 1.26 -47.59 -27.32
C LYS A 407 0.81 -46.14 -27.14
N ASN A 408 1.72 -45.28 -26.72
CA ASN A 408 1.39 -44.01 -26.07
C ASN A 408 1.76 -42.78 -26.93
N MET A 409 2.57 -42.95 -27.97
CA MET A 409 2.87 -41.85 -28.89
C MET A 409 1.95 -41.97 -30.11
N SER A 410 1.03 -41.01 -30.28
CA SER A 410 0.31 -40.88 -31.55
C SER A 410 1.28 -40.46 -32.65
N GLU A 411 0.88 -40.64 -33.92
CA GLU A 411 1.66 -40.15 -35.05
C GLU A 411 1.87 -38.62 -34.94
N ASP A 412 0.83 -37.88 -34.54
CA ASP A 412 0.92 -36.46 -34.21
C ASP A 412 1.84 -36.17 -33.01
N TYR A 413 1.91 -37.05 -32.01
CA TYR A 413 2.81 -36.87 -30.86
C TYR A 413 4.26 -37.09 -31.28
N LEU A 414 4.53 -38.06 -32.15
CA LEU A 414 5.84 -38.30 -32.75
C LEU A 414 6.29 -37.14 -33.65
N ARG A 415 5.33 -36.48 -34.32
CA ARG A 415 5.59 -35.33 -35.21
C ARG A 415 5.62 -33.98 -34.49
N ASN A 416 4.85 -33.78 -33.42
CA ASN A 416 4.58 -32.45 -32.86
C ASN A 416 4.88 -32.30 -31.36
N SER A 417 5.04 -33.39 -30.60
CA SER A 417 5.20 -33.33 -29.13
C SER A 417 6.63 -33.58 -28.66
N TRP A 418 7.59 -33.41 -29.57
CA TRP A 418 9.00 -33.54 -29.33
C TRP A 418 9.50 -32.19 -28.82
N PRO A 419 9.86 -32.06 -27.53
CA PRO A 419 10.24 -30.77 -26.99
C PRO A 419 11.57 -30.34 -27.63
N TRP A 420 11.48 -29.15 -28.17
CA TRP A 420 12.39 -28.19 -28.79
C TRP A 420 13.82 -28.03 -28.28
N ASP A 421 14.31 -28.90 -27.39
CA ASP A 421 15.67 -28.77 -26.91
C ASP A 421 16.61 -29.71 -27.68
N ARG A 422 17.34 -29.08 -28.60
CA ARG A 422 18.38 -29.67 -29.45
C ARG A 422 19.31 -30.64 -28.70
N HIS A 423 19.61 -30.34 -27.45
CA HIS A 423 20.53 -31.11 -26.60
C HIS A 423 20.10 -32.57 -26.39
N PHE A 424 18.81 -32.91 -26.57
CA PHE A 424 18.33 -34.28 -26.41
C PHE A 424 18.46 -35.13 -27.68
N TYR A 425 18.45 -34.49 -28.86
CA TYR A 425 18.46 -35.20 -30.14
C TYR A 425 19.85 -35.40 -30.74
N GLU A 426 20.84 -34.61 -30.32
CA GLU A 426 22.22 -34.87 -30.71
C GLU A 426 22.68 -36.28 -30.26
N PRO A 427 22.49 -36.69 -28.98
CA PRO A 427 22.79 -38.07 -28.56
C PRO A 427 22.00 -39.14 -29.32
N PHE A 428 20.74 -38.86 -29.69
CA PHE A 428 19.92 -39.75 -30.50
C PHE A 428 20.54 -39.96 -31.89
N VAL A 429 20.85 -38.87 -32.57
CA VAL A 429 21.43 -38.87 -33.93
C VAL A 429 22.80 -39.53 -33.91
N ASP A 430 23.64 -39.21 -32.94
CA ASP A 430 24.99 -39.77 -32.81
C ASP A 430 24.96 -41.28 -32.55
N CYS A 431 24.06 -41.73 -31.67
CA CYS A 431 23.89 -43.16 -31.43
C CYS A 431 23.36 -43.90 -32.66
N LEU A 432 22.45 -43.27 -33.41
CA LEU A 432 21.85 -43.86 -34.61
C LEU A 432 22.87 -43.98 -35.76
N VAL A 433 23.64 -42.91 -36.01
CA VAL A 433 24.48 -42.79 -37.19
C VAL A 433 25.93 -43.17 -36.93
N GLU A 434 26.55 -42.61 -35.90
CA GLU A 434 27.98 -42.82 -35.67
C GLU A 434 28.24 -44.16 -35.01
N LYS A 435 27.39 -44.54 -34.04
CA LYS A 435 27.54 -45.80 -33.30
C LYS A 435 26.77 -46.97 -33.90
N GLY A 436 25.81 -46.71 -34.79
CA GLY A 436 24.88 -47.73 -35.30
C GLY A 436 24.11 -48.46 -34.19
N ASN A 437 23.99 -47.86 -33.00
CA ASN A 437 23.40 -48.50 -31.82
C ASN A 437 21.94 -48.08 -31.66
N MET A 438 21.08 -48.81 -32.34
CA MET A 438 19.64 -48.54 -32.35
C MET A 438 19.01 -48.56 -30.96
N SER A 439 19.49 -49.42 -30.06
CA SER A 439 18.90 -49.55 -28.74
C SER A 439 19.18 -48.33 -27.87
N GLN A 440 20.38 -47.77 -27.98
CA GLN A 440 20.74 -46.50 -27.35
C GLN A 440 20.00 -45.32 -27.97
N ALA A 441 19.85 -45.29 -29.29
CA ALA A 441 19.06 -44.26 -29.96
C ALA A 441 17.61 -44.22 -29.43
N VAL A 442 16.91 -45.36 -29.36
CA VAL A 442 15.55 -45.44 -28.80
C VAL A 442 15.48 -44.91 -27.36
N PHE A 443 16.50 -45.19 -26.55
CA PHE A 443 16.57 -44.70 -25.17
C PHE A 443 16.68 -43.18 -25.10
N PHE A 444 17.55 -42.56 -25.91
CA PHE A 444 17.67 -41.10 -25.97
C PHE A 444 16.46 -40.43 -26.60
N GLY A 445 15.72 -41.12 -27.48
CA GLY A 445 14.44 -40.66 -28.02
C GLY A 445 13.30 -40.55 -26.99
N ILE A 446 13.46 -41.15 -25.81
CA ILE A 446 12.54 -40.98 -24.68
C ILE A 446 13.20 -40.06 -23.67
N ASP A 447 12.90 -38.78 -23.81
CA ASP A 447 13.54 -37.67 -23.10
C ASP A 447 13.42 -37.77 -21.57
N TYR A 448 12.23 -38.10 -21.07
CA TYR A 448 11.97 -38.03 -19.64
C TYR A 448 12.10 -39.37 -18.91
N ALA A 449 12.76 -39.31 -17.76
CA ALA A 449 12.89 -40.41 -16.81
C ALA A 449 11.55 -41.09 -16.46
N TYR A 450 10.48 -40.31 -16.29
CA TYR A 450 9.14 -40.85 -16.02
C TYR A 450 8.56 -41.63 -17.21
N LYS A 451 8.85 -41.23 -18.47
CA LYS A 451 8.40 -41.97 -19.65
C LYS A 451 9.14 -43.29 -19.79
N ARG A 452 10.44 -43.32 -19.45
CA ARG A 452 11.24 -44.56 -19.38
C ARG A 452 10.71 -45.51 -18.31
N LYS A 453 10.31 -44.96 -17.16
CA LYS A 453 9.60 -45.71 -16.12
C LYS A 453 8.27 -46.28 -16.61
N GLU A 454 7.44 -45.49 -17.29
CA GLU A 454 6.19 -45.99 -17.88
C GLU A 454 6.44 -47.09 -18.91
N ALA A 455 7.55 -47.02 -19.66
CA ALA A 455 7.96 -48.10 -20.56
C ALA A 455 8.30 -49.40 -19.84
N PHE A 456 8.93 -49.32 -18.67
CA PHE A 456 9.08 -50.49 -17.80
C PHE A 456 7.72 -51.01 -17.33
N VAL A 457 6.81 -50.14 -16.89
CA VAL A 457 5.47 -50.54 -16.41
C VAL A 457 4.67 -51.25 -17.51
N ASP A 458 4.61 -50.67 -18.71
CA ASP A 458 3.94 -51.27 -19.86
C ASP A 458 4.59 -52.58 -20.32
N TYR A 459 5.90 -52.75 -20.10
CA TYR A 459 6.58 -54.02 -20.38
C TYR A 459 6.15 -55.12 -19.42
N VAL A 460 6.18 -54.84 -18.11
CA VAL A 460 5.98 -55.86 -17.07
C VAL A 460 4.50 -56.15 -16.78
N VAL A 461 3.61 -55.21 -17.07
CA VAL A 461 2.16 -55.41 -16.99
C VAL A 461 1.65 -55.81 -18.36
N LYS A 462 1.66 -57.12 -18.64
CA LYS A 462 1.10 -57.69 -19.86
C LYS A 462 -0.42 -57.50 -19.92
N ASP A 463 -0.95 -57.36 -21.13
CA ASP A 463 -2.39 -57.23 -21.40
C ASP A 463 -3.17 -58.48 -20.96
N GLU A 464 -2.52 -59.64 -20.91
CA GLU A 464 -3.04 -60.91 -20.39
C GLU A 464 -3.30 -60.91 -18.88
N THR A 465 -2.81 -59.91 -18.13
CA THR A 465 -3.10 -59.79 -16.70
C THR A 465 -4.59 -59.48 -16.53
N PRO A 466 -5.34 -60.17 -15.65
CA PRO A 466 -6.76 -59.87 -15.45
C PRO A 466 -7.00 -58.39 -15.15
N LEU A 467 -8.01 -57.78 -15.79
CA LEU A 467 -8.30 -56.33 -15.67
C LEU A 467 -8.37 -55.85 -14.22
N ALA A 468 -9.01 -56.63 -13.34
CA ALA A 468 -9.10 -56.34 -11.90
C ALA A 468 -7.73 -56.29 -11.18
N PHE A 469 -6.70 -56.93 -11.73
CA PHE A 469 -5.35 -57.00 -11.16
C PHE A 469 -4.33 -56.11 -11.88
N GLN A 470 -4.63 -55.65 -13.09
CA GLN A 470 -3.76 -54.77 -13.86
C GLN A 470 -3.43 -53.47 -13.12
N GLY A 471 -4.43 -52.84 -12.50
CA GLY A 471 -4.23 -51.61 -11.74
C GLY A 471 -3.23 -51.78 -10.59
N LYS A 472 -3.30 -52.92 -9.87
CA LYS A 472 -2.39 -53.25 -8.76
C LYS A 472 -0.98 -53.53 -9.27
N CYS A 473 -0.86 -54.29 -10.36
CA CYS A 473 0.42 -54.57 -11.01
C CYS A 473 1.12 -53.30 -11.53
N ARG A 474 0.36 -52.36 -12.14
CA ARG A 474 0.91 -51.08 -12.61
C ARG A 474 1.47 -50.25 -11.47
N LYS A 475 0.71 -50.11 -10.38
CA LYS A 475 1.16 -49.35 -9.21
C LYS A 475 2.37 -49.99 -8.55
N LEU A 476 2.41 -51.33 -8.45
CA LEU A 476 3.59 -52.06 -7.96
C LEU A 476 4.82 -51.83 -8.84
N ALA A 477 4.69 -51.96 -10.16
CA ALA A 477 5.77 -51.69 -11.10
C ALA A 477 6.29 -50.24 -11.00
N ASN A 478 5.36 -49.29 -10.84
CA ASN A 478 5.68 -47.87 -10.60
C ASN A 478 6.42 -47.62 -9.29
N ALA A 479 6.18 -48.41 -8.25
CA ALA A 479 6.87 -48.23 -6.98
C ALA A 479 8.29 -48.83 -6.99
N ILE A 480 8.50 -49.87 -7.80
CA ILE A 480 9.79 -50.58 -7.92
C ILE A 480 10.77 -49.80 -8.80
N PHE A 481 10.32 -49.30 -9.94
CA PHE A 481 11.18 -48.60 -10.89
C PHE A 481 11.27 -47.11 -10.53
N LYS A 482 12.40 -46.68 -9.94
CA LYS A 482 12.63 -45.28 -9.56
C LYS A 482 13.15 -44.50 -10.78
N ALA A 483 12.44 -43.44 -11.18
CA ALA A 483 12.72 -42.73 -12.43
C ALA A 483 14.13 -42.10 -12.46
N ASP A 484 14.59 -41.54 -11.34
CA ASP A 484 15.82 -40.73 -11.28
C ASP A 484 17.13 -41.56 -11.26
N ALA A 485 17.04 -42.89 -11.43
CA ALA A 485 18.14 -43.80 -11.17
C ALA A 485 19.03 -44.10 -12.39
N CYS A 486 18.84 -43.46 -13.55
CA CYS A 486 19.53 -43.84 -14.79
C CYS A 486 20.02 -42.61 -15.58
N ARG A 487 21.34 -42.42 -15.65
CA ARG A 487 22.00 -41.34 -16.41
C ARG A 487 22.33 -41.75 -17.83
N ASP A 488 22.63 -43.02 -18.05
CA ASP A 488 22.94 -43.56 -19.37
C ASP A 488 22.16 -44.87 -19.68
N TYR A 489 22.35 -45.36 -20.90
CA TYR A 489 21.64 -46.54 -21.40
C TYR A 489 22.02 -47.84 -20.70
N ASP A 490 23.29 -48.01 -20.33
CA ASP A 490 23.77 -49.25 -19.73
C ASP A 490 23.29 -49.35 -18.28
N GLU A 491 23.35 -48.23 -17.54
CA GLU A 491 22.75 -48.09 -16.21
C GLU A 491 21.24 -48.34 -16.28
N TYR A 492 20.54 -47.77 -17.27
CA TYR A 492 19.12 -48.05 -17.49
C TYR A 492 18.84 -49.54 -17.70
N CYS A 493 19.62 -50.23 -18.53
CA CYS A 493 19.43 -51.66 -18.76
C CYS A 493 19.65 -52.49 -17.50
N GLN A 494 20.70 -52.20 -16.72
CA GLN A 494 20.97 -52.88 -15.46
C GLN A 494 19.87 -52.62 -14.42
N HIS A 495 19.41 -51.37 -14.32
CA HIS A 495 18.31 -50.99 -13.45
C HIS A 495 17.00 -51.66 -13.86
N PHE A 496 16.74 -51.76 -15.17
CA PHE A 496 15.59 -52.46 -15.73
C PHE A 496 15.58 -53.94 -15.37
N ASP A 497 16.68 -54.66 -15.57
CA ASP A 497 16.77 -56.09 -15.26
C ASP A 497 16.70 -56.38 -13.76
N THR A 498 17.23 -55.48 -12.93
CA THR A 498 17.12 -55.58 -11.46
C THR A 498 15.68 -55.34 -11.03
N SER A 499 15.06 -54.24 -11.48
CA SER A 499 13.66 -53.91 -11.21
C SER A 499 12.70 -54.97 -11.73
N PHE A 500 13.00 -55.62 -12.86
CA PHE A 500 12.20 -56.70 -13.40
C PHE A 500 12.19 -57.94 -12.50
N ARG A 501 13.36 -58.32 -11.97
CA ARG A 501 13.49 -59.42 -11.00
C ARG A 501 12.72 -59.12 -9.73
N ASP A 502 12.88 -57.91 -9.20
CA ASP A 502 12.16 -57.43 -8.02
C ASP A 502 10.65 -57.42 -8.24
N TYR A 503 10.19 -56.95 -9.40
CA TYR A 503 8.77 -56.96 -9.76
C TYR A 503 8.20 -58.38 -9.80
N LYS A 504 8.91 -59.35 -10.39
CA LYS A 504 8.44 -60.75 -10.38
C LYS A 504 8.32 -61.30 -8.96
N LEU A 505 9.35 -61.08 -8.14
CA LEU A 505 9.36 -61.53 -6.74
C LEU A 505 8.20 -60.90 -5.97
N LEU A 506 8.06 -59.58 -6.04
CA LEU A 506 7.04 -58.83 -5.31
C LEU A 506 5.64 -59.11 -5.82
N LYS A 507 5.45 -59.32 -7.13
CA LYS A 507 4.17 -59.75 -7.69
C LYS A 507 3.74 -61.11 -7.14
N ASN A 508 4.65 -62.08 -7.11
CA ASN A 508 4.38 -63.40 -6.54
C ASN A 508 4.08 -63.30 -5.05
N ASN A 509 4.91 -62.60 -4.27
CA ASN A 509 4.67 -62.38 -2.85
C ASN A 509 3.35 -61.64 -2.60
N PHE A 510 2.94 -60.74 -3.49
CA PHE A 510 1.66 -60.05 -3.38
C PHE A 510 0.48 -60.98 -3.68
N THR A 511 0.60 -61.86 -4.67
CA THR A 511 -0.37 -62.92 -4.91
C THR A 511 -0.49 -63.84 -3.70
N ASP A 512 0.63 -64.30 -3.14
CA ASP A 512 0.65 -65.11 -1.92
C ASP A 512 0.04 -64.37 -0.72
N TYR A 513 0.34 -63.08 -0.59
CA TYR A 513 -0.22 -62.23 0.45
C TYR A 513 -1.74 -62.13 0.35
N LEU A 514 -2.29 -61.99 -0.85
CA LEU A 514 -3.74 -61.96 -1.08
C LEU A 514 -4.38 -63.32 -0.83
N GLN A 515 -3.68 -64.42 -1.11
CA GLN A 515 -4.12 -65.80 -0.85
C GLN A 515 -3.95 -66.22 0.61
N ASN A 516 -3.21 -65.45 1.42
CA ASN A 516 -3.05 -65.75 2.85
C ASN A 516 -4.43 -65.73 3.53
N PRO A 517 -4.78 -66.76 4.33
CA PRO A 517 -6.09 -66.86 4.97
C PRO A 517 -6.47 -65.63 5.78
N ALA A 518 -5.55 -65.06 6.54
CA ALA A 518 -5.82 -63.88 7.38
C ALA A 518 -6.07 -62.61 6.54
N THR A 519 -5.41 -62.48 5.39
CA THR A 519 -5.65 -61.39 4.44
C THR A 519 -6.98 -61.58 3.72
N SER A 520 -7.27 -62.81 3.28
CA SER A 520 -8.54 -63.16 2.65
C SER A 520 -9.72 -62.90 3.58
N GLU A 521 -9.61 -63.31 4.84
CA GLU A 521 -10.61 -63.03 5.89
C GLU A 521 -10.78 -61.52 6.12
N PHE A 522 -9.67 -60.78 6.19
CA PHE A 522 -9.73 -59.32 6.30
C PHE A 522 -10.48 -58.71 5.11
N LEU A 523 -10.14 -59.08 3.88
CA LEU A 523 -10.78 -58.56 2.67
C LEU A 523 -12.27 -58.92 2.58
N ALA A 524 -12.67 -60.10 3.09
CA ALA A 524 -14.05 -60.60 3.03
C ALA A 524 -15.02 -59.93 4.02
N GLY A 525 -14.53 -59.27 5.08
CA GLY A 525 -15.43 -58.66 6.05
C GLY A 525 -16.22 -57.44 5.51
N ASP A 526 -17.08 -56.88 6.36
CA ASP A 526 -17.89 -55.70 6.03
C ASP A 526 -17.11 -54.37 5.94
N ASN A 527 -17.31 -53.62 4.86
CA ASN A 527 -16.75 -52.28 4.67
C ASN A 527 -17.55 -51.23 5.47
N LEU A 528 -17.17 -51.03 6.74
CA LEU A 528 -17.80 -50.04 7.63
C LEU A 528 -17.70 -48.59 7.11
N ASN A 529 -16.71 -48.29 6.25
CA ASN A 529 -16.53 -46.99 5.62
C ASN A 529 -16.75 -47.09 4.09
N ARG A 530 -17.80 -46.45 3.57
CA ARG A 530 -18.11 -46.46 2.12
C ARG A 530 -17.07 -45.75 1.26
N ALA A 531 -16.31 -44.79 1.80
CA ALA A 531 -15.32 -44.00 1.05
C ALA A 531 -13.91 -44.64 1.01
N PHE A 532 -13.60 -45.51 1.97
CA PHE A 532 -12.30 -46.18 2.10
C PHE A 532 -12.48 -47.66 2.48
N THR A 533 -12.55 -48.50 1.46
CA THR A 533 -12.75 -49.96 1.61
C THR A 533 -11.49 -50.67 2.06
N ARG A 534 -11.62 -51.90 2.56
CA ARG A 534 -10.47 -52.75 2.90
C ARG A 534 -9.59 -53.05 1.70
N GLU A 535 -10.20 -53.25 0.52
CA GLU A 535 -9.48 -53.35 -0.75
C GLU A 535 -8.65 -52.10 -1.02
N LYS A 536 -9.22 -50.91 -0.81
CA LYS A 536 -8.51 -49.64 -0.97
C LYS A 536 -7.37 -49.50 0.05
N ALA A 537 -7.51 -50.02 1.27
CA ALA A 537 -6.45 -50.04 2.28
C ALA A 537 -5.27 -50.93 1.86
N VAL A 538 -5.55 -52.15 1.38
CA VAL A 538 -4.52 -53.04 0.80
C VAL A 538 -3.90 -52.40 -0.43
N ASP A 539 -4.71 -51.80 -1.28
CA ASP A 539 -4.22 -51.18 -2.50
C ASP A 539 -3.36 -49.97 -2.19
N THR A 540 -3.66 -49.10 -1.22
CA THR A 540 -2.94 -47.83 -1.02
C THR A 540 -1.55 -48.02 -0.41
N ALA A 541 -1.37 -49.00 0.46
CA ALA A 541 -0.15 -49.09 1.26
C ALA A 541 1.01 -49.85 0.59
N VAL A 542 0.75 -50.69 -0.42
CA VAL A 542 1.79 -51.51 -1.10
C VAL A 542 2.86 -50.67 -1.82
N TYR A 543 2.68 -49.36 -1.93
CA TYR A 543 3.57 -48.46 -2.69
C TYR A 543 4.54 -47.66 -1.82
N ARG A 544 4.48 -47.77 -0.50
CA ARG A 544 5.47 -47.14 0.40
C ARG A 544 6.69 -48.06 0.51
N GLU A 545 7.89 -47.48 0.55
CA GLU A 545 9.16 -48.23 0.59
C GLU A 545 9.21 -49.26 1.75
N ASN A 546 8.69 -48.89 2.92
CA ASN A 546 8.59 -49.79 4.06
C ASN A 546 7.67 -50.99 3.80
N MET A 547 6.56 -50.80 3.08
CA MET A 547 5.61 -51.88 2.77
C MET A 547 6.14 -52.80 1.67
N ILE A 548 6.84 -52.25 0.68
CA ILE A 548 7.59 -53.03 -0.30
C ILE A 548 8.59 -53.93 0.41
N ASN A 549 9.27 -53.44 1.45
CA ASN A 549 10.23 -54.23 2.20
C ASN A 549 9.55 -55.37 3.01
N LEU A 550 8.40 -55.10 3.66
CA LEU A 550 7.61 -56.15 4.32
C LEU A 550 7.14 -57.21 3.33
N LEU A 551 6.67 -56.79 2.15
CA LEU A 551 6.24 -57.68 1.09
C LEU A 551 7.41 -58.51 0.54
N ARG A 552 8.58 -57.89 0.34
CA ARG A 552 9.82 -58.56 -0.12
C ARG A 552 10.26 -59.65 0.86
N THR A 553 10.19 -59.37 2.15
CA THR A 553 10.60 -60.27 3.24
C THR A 553 9.49 -61.24 3.68
N ARG A 554 8.33 -61.25 2.99
CA ARG A 554 7.15 -62.08 3.30
C ARG A 554 6.64 -61.93 4.75
N ARG A 555 6.81 -60.74 5.35
CA ARG A 555 6.27 -60.40 6.67
C ARG A 555 4.79 -60.02 6.57
N PHE A 556 3.97 -61.00 6.17
CA PHE A 556 2.56 -60.78 5.82
C PHE A 556 1.70 -60.34 6.99
N ASP A 557 1.98 -60.81 8.21
CA ASP A 557 1.23 -60.40 9.41
C ASP A 557 1.46 -58.91 9.71
N ASP A 558 2.71 -58.45 9.62
CA ASP A 558 3.05 -57.05 9.81
C ASP A 558 2.42 -56.15 8.74
N LEU A 559 2.44 -56.61 7.48
CA LEU A 559 1.81 -55.92 6.36
C LEU A 559 0.28 -55.85 6.54
N LEU A 560 -0.35 -56.95 6.97
CA LEU A 560 -1.79 -56.99 7.27
C LEU A 560 -2.16 -56.10 8.45
N ASN A 561 -1.35 -56.09 9.50
CA ASN A 561 -1.53 -55.19 10.64
C ASN A 561 -1.47 -53.72 10.22
N HIS A 562 -0.56 -53.38 9.30
CA HIS A 562 -0.51 -52.06 8.70
C HIS A 562 -1.81 -51.74 7.92
N HIS A 563 -2.28 -52.64 7.05
CA HIS A 563 -3.53 -52.44 6.31
C HIS A 563 -4.76 -52.30 7.22
N ARG A 564 -4.85 -53.10 8.28
CA ARG A 564 -5.89 -52.98 9.32
C ARG A 564 -5.83 -51.62 10.01
N ARG A 565 -4.64 -51.09 10.25
CA ARG A 565 -4.46 -49.74 10.82
C ARG A 565 -4.90 -48.67 9.83
N CYS A 566 -4.48 -48.72 8.56
CA CYS A 566 -4.90 -47.77 7.53
C CYS A 566 -6.42 -47.78 7.33
N PHE A 567 -7.04 -48.97 7.30
CA PHE A 567 -8.50 -49.08 7.21
C PHE A 567 -9.22 -48.46 8.41
N ARG A 568 -8.74 -48.73 9.64
CA ARG A 568 -9.32 -48.15 10.88
C ARG A 568 -9.22 -46.63 10.94
N LEU A 569 -8.10 -46.07 10.48
CA LEU A 569 -7.85 -44.62 10.55
C LEU A 569 -8.47 -43.84 9.38
N GLY A 570 -8.90 -44.52 8.31
CA GLY A 570 -9.36 -43.88 7.09
C GLY A 570 -8.22 -43.18 6.32
N TYR A 571 -8.53 -42.66 5.13
CA TYR A 571 -7.55 -42.07 4.21
C TYR A 571 -6.71 -40.93 4.81
N ALA A 572 -7.18 -40.26 5.86
CA ALA A 572 -6.52 -39.10 6.48
C ALA A 572 -5.11 -39.39 7.05
N TYR A 573 -4.71 -40.66 7.16
CA TYR A 573 -3.37 -41.08 7.62
C TYR A 573 -2.70 -42.14 6.71
N ALA A 574 -3.34 -42.54 5.60
CA ALA A 574 -2.81 -43.50 4.61
C ALA A 574 -1.98 -42.79 3.54
#